data_AF-A0A453HJI2-F1
#
_entry.id   AF-A0A453HJI2-F1
#
_cell.length_a   1.000
_cell.length_b   1.000
_cell.length_c   1.000
_cell.angle_alpha   90.00
_cell.angle_beta   90.00
_cell.angle_gamma   90.00
#
_symmetry.space_group_name_H-M   'P 1'
#
loop_
_entity.id
_entity.type
_entity.pdbx_description
1 polymer ?
#
loop_
_entity_poly.entity_id
_entity_poly.type
_entity_poly.pdbx_seq_one_letter_code
_entity_poly.pdbx_strand_id
1 'polypeptide(L)'
;ATPRAKRKSNCRKPRPLSCSAATSPSPSASPTTTAGAAKAGSWRDLCGLNAWVVGDYYRLVSAVNALEPPLRRLSDEQLKGKTEEFRARLGRGETLADVQAEAFSVVREAARRTLGMRHFDVQIIGGAVLHDGCIAEMKTGEGKTLVSTLAAYLNALTGDGVHGGYEV
;
A
#
# COMPACT_ATOMS: atom_id res chain seq x y z
N ALA A 1 -33.45 28.17 8.23
CA ALA A 1 -32.56 28.12 7.05
C ALA A 1 -31.28 28.87 7.37
N THR A 2 -30.17 28.16 7.54
CA THR A 2 -28.83 28.71 7.80
C THR A 2 -27.87 28.07 6.80
N PRO A 3 -27.01 28.83 6.08
CA PRO A 3 -26.21 28.28 5.00
C PRO A 3 -24.98 27.55 5.58
N ARG A 4 -24.89 26.25 5.31
CA ARG A 4 -23.76 25.39 5.72
C ARG A 4 -22.57 25.63 4.79
N ALA A 5 -21.48 26.16 5.32
CA ALA A 5 -20.25 26.44 4.59
C ALA A 5 -19.61 25.16 4.03
N LYS A 6 -19.24 25.17 2.74
CA LYS A 6 -18.53 24.08 2.05
C LYS A 6 -17.10 23.96 2.59
N ARG A 7 -16.82 22.90 3.34
CA ARG A 7 -15.48 22.54 3.82
C ARG A 7 -14.74 21.82 2.69
N LYS A 8 -13.67 22.43 2.17
CA LYS A 8 -12.84 21.90 1.06
C LYS A 8 -12.17 20.58 1.50
N SER A 9 -12.32 19.51 0.71
CA SER A 9 -11.62 18.25 0.87
C SER A 9 -10.13 18.46 0.55
N ASN A 10 -9.31 18.49 1.59
CA ASN A 10 -7.88 18.67 1.45
C ASN A 10 -7.24 17.29 1.26
N CYS A 11 -7.01 16.91 0.01
CA CYS A 11 -6.27 15.71 -0.36
C CYS A 11 -4.85 15.85 0.19
N ARG A 12 -4.55 15.20 1.33
CA ARG A 12 -3.22 15.26 1.93
C ARG A 12 -2.28 14.47 1.02
N LYS A 13 -1.31 15.16 0.41
CA LYS A 13 -0.25 14.51 -0.39
C LYS A 13 0.48 13.49 0.49
N PRO A 14 0.76 12.28 -0.01
CA PRO A 14 1.56 11.31 0.73
C PRO A 14 2.95 11.91 0.98
N ARG A 15 3.42 11.82 2.23
CA ARG A 15 4.78 12.23 2.57
C ARG A 15 5.73 11.16 2.00
N PRO A 16 6.80 11.55 1.30
CA PRO A 16 7.79 10.57 0.88
C PRO A 16 8.35 9.89 2.12
N LEU A 17 8.37 8.55 2.11
CA LEU A 17 9.05 7.76 3.12
C LEU A 17 10.52 8.21 3.16
N SER A 18 10.90 8.92 4.23
CA SER A 18 12.26 9.42 4.39
C SER A 18 13.17 8.26 4.77
N CYS A 19 13.93 7.75 3.80
CA CYS A 19 15.05 6.86 4.09
C CYS A 19 16.10 7.64 4.90
N SER A 20 16.17 7.39 6.21
CA SER A 20 17.30 7.84 7.02
C SER A 20 18.55 7.07 6.62
N ALA A 21 19.62 7.82 6.40
CA ALA A 21 20.92 7.35 5.96
C ALA A 21 21.52 6.30 6.90
N ALA A 22 21.93 5.17 6.34
CA ALA A 22 22.87 4.24 6.95
C ALA A 22 24.12 4.14 6.04
N THR A 23 25.19 4.75 6.54
CA THR A 23 26.62 4.42 6.45
C THR A 23 27.14 3.60 5.25
N SER A 24 28.10 4.20 4.56
CA SER A 24 28.94 3.68 3.47
C SER A 24 29.66 2.36 3.78
N PRO A 25 30.09 1.63 2.74
CA PRO A 25 31.53 1.58 2.47
C PRO A 25 31.93 1.83 0.99
N SER A 26 33.16 2.31 0.86
CA SER A 26 33.91 2.75 -0.32
C SER A 26 34.31 1.63 -1.32
N PRO A 27 34.85 1.97 -2.52
CA PRO A 27 34.52 1.29 -3.78
C PRO A 27 35.65 0.40 -4.35
N SER A 28 35.28 -0.66 -5.08
CA SER A 28 36.13 -1.26 -6.10
C SER A 28 35.33 -2.09 -7.10
N ALA A 29 35.03 -1.53 -8.27
CA ALA A 29 34.90 -2.24 -9.55
C ALA A 29 34.42 -1.27 -10.64
N SER A 30 35.22 -1.15 -11.69
CA SER A 30 35.01 -0.34 -12.89
C SER A 30 33.75 -0.76 -13.67
N PRO A 31 32.96 0.18 -14.23
CA PRO A 31 32.01 -0.13 -15.28
C PRO A 31 32.51 0.37 -16.64
N THR A 32 32.94 -0.54 -17.51
CA THR A 32 32.80 -0.33 -18.96
C THR A 32 31.32 -0.47 -19.30
N THR A 33 30.59 0.65 -19.32
CA THR A 33 29.20 0.70 -19.79
C THR A 33 29.18 1.36 -21.16
N THR A 34 28.94 0.55 -22.18
CA THR A 34 28.53 0.95 -23.51
C THR A 34 27.36 1.93 -23.40
N ALA A 35 27.53 3.12 -23.97
CA ALA A 35 26.54 4.19 -24.02
C ALA A 35 25.26 3.71 -24.72
N GLY A 36 24.25 3.36 -23.92
CA GLY A 36 22.87 3.24 -24.36
C GLY A 36 22.24 4.63 -24.37
N ALA A 37 21.93 5.13 -25.56
CA ALA A 37 21.30 6.41 -25.82
C ALA A 37 20.04 6.62 -24.94
N ALA A 38 20.14 7.50 -23.95
CA ALA A 38 19.00 8.00 -23.21
C ALA A 38 18.10 8.80 -24.15
N LYS A 39 16.96 8.24 -24.54
CA LYS A 39 15.91 9.03 -25.20
C LYS A 39 15.39 10.04 -24.18
N ALA A 40 15.60 11.32 -24.47
CA ALA A 40 15.03 12.43 -23.74
C ALA A 40 13.50 12.25 -23.67
N GLY A 41 12.98 12.04 -22.45
CA GLY A 41 11.55 12.01 -22.18
C GLY A 41 10.91 13.35 -22.50
N SER A 42 9.67 13.31 -22.97
CA SER A 42 8.87 14.48 -23.30
C SER A 42 8.59 15.30 -22.04
N TRP A 43 8.48 16.62 -22.15
CA TRP A 43 8.07 17.50 -21.05
C TRP A 43 6.69 17.13 -20.47
N ARG A 44 5.88 16.32 -21.17
CA ARG A 44 4.65 15.71 -20.66
C ARG A 44 4.90 14.59 -19.65
N ASP A 45 6.02 13.88 -19.76
CA ASP A 45 6.38 12.75 -18.90
C ASP A 45 6.89 13.23 -17.53
N LEU A 46 7.52 14.41 -17.50
CA LEU A 46 7.93 15.12 -16.28
C LEU A 46 6.72 15.57 -15.42
N CYS A 47 5.56 15.78 -16.06
CA CYS A 47 4.29 16.15 -15.41
C CYS A 47 3.27 15.01 -15.41
N GLY A 48 3.68 13.77 -15.68
CA GLY A 48 2.83 12.60 -15.51
C GLY A 48 2.69 12.26 -14.02
N LEU A 49 1.90 13.03 -13.27
CA LEU A 49 1.65 12.79 -11.83
C LEU A 49 1.27 11.33 -11.55
N ASN A 50 0.56 10.69 -12.48
CA ASN A 50 0.13 9.30 -12.34
C ASN A 50 1.31 8.30 -12.44
N ALA A 51 2.31 8.55 -13.28
CA ALA A 51 3.41 7.59 -13.48
C ALA A 51 4.27 7.43 -12.21
N TRP A 52 4.55 8.54 -11.52
CA TRP A 52 5.30 8.53 -10.26
C TRP A 52 4.53 7.89 -9.12
N VAL A 53 3.22 8.20 -9.02
CA VAL A 53 2.32 7.61 -8.02
C VAL A 53 2.21 6.10 -8.22
N VAL A 54 2.05 5.65 -9.47
CA VAL A 54 2.03 4.22 -9.81
C VAL A 54 3.35 3.55 -9.45
N GLY A 55 4.49 4.21 -9.67
CA GLY A 55 5.81 3.71 -9.28
C GLY A 55 5.95 3.46 -7.78
N ASP A 56 5.33 4.28 -6.94
CA ASP A 56 5.36 4.10 -5.48
C ASP A 56 4.57 2.85 -5.05
N TYR A 57 3.38 2.64 -5.61
CA TYR A 57 2.59 1.43 -5.34
C TYR A 57 3.30 0.14 -5.80
N TYR A 58 4.10 0.19 -6.87
CA TYR A 58 4.91 -0.97 -7.27
C TYR A 58 5.99 -1.32 -6.23
N ARG A 59 6.52 -0.34 -5.50
CA ARG A 59 7.44 -0.61 -4.38
C ARG A 59 6.71 -1.31 -3.24
N LEU A 60 5.49 -0.87 -2.92
CA LEU A 60 4.64 -1.54 -1.95
C LEU A 60 4.36 -3.00 -2.35
N VAL A 61 3.99 -3.25 -3.61
CA VAL A 61 3.79 -4.62 -4.13
C VAL A 61 5.05 -5.47 -3.97
N SER A 62 6.22 -4.92 -4.27
CA SER A 62 7.49 -5.64 -4.12
C SER A 62 7.75 -6.01 -2.66
N ALA A 63 7.47 -5.10 -1.71
CA ALA A 63 7.57 -5.38 -0.29
C ALA A 63 6.59 -6.48 0.16
N VAL A 64 5.33 -6.42 -0.30
CA VAL A 64 4.31 -7.45 -0.01
C VAL A 64 4.74 -8.81 -0.55
N ASN A 65 5.27 -8.88 -1.77
CA ASN A 65 5.74 -10.11 -2.38
C ASN A 65 6.95 -10.71 -1.61
N ALA A 66 7.82 -9.87 -1.05
CA ALA A 66 8.94 -10.32 -0.24
C ALA A 66 8.51 -10.92 1.12
N LEU A 67 7.36 -10.49 1.66
CA LEU A 67 6.81 -10.96 2.93
C LEU A 67 5.92 -12.21 2.78
N GLU A 68 5.59 -12.63 1.56
CA GLU A 68 4.76 -13.81 1.28
C GLU A 68 5.40 -15.14 1.75
N PRO A 69 6.69 -15.45 1.46
CA PRO A 69 7.31 -16.71 1.87
C PRO A 69 7.31 -16.99 3.39
N PRO A 70 7.64 -16.04 4.28
CA PRO A 70 7.60 -16.28 5.72
C PRO A 70 6.17 -16.46 6.24
N LEU A 71 5.19 -15.71 5.72
CA LEU A 71 3.79 -15.82 6.14
C LEU A 71 3.15 -17.14 5.75
N ARG A 72 3.54 -17.71 4.60
CA ARG A 72 3.06 -19.03 4.16
C ARG A 72 3.41 -20.15 5.15
N ARG A 73 4.44 -19.96 5.98
CA ARG A 73 4.90 -20.95 6.96
C ARG A 73 4.16 -20.85 8.30
N LEU A 74 3.39 -19.78 8.53
CA LEU A 74 2.70 -19.56 9.80
C LEU A 74 1.42 -20.42 9.91
N SER A 75 1.03 -20.78 11.12
CA SER A 75 -0.28 -21.39 11.39
C SER A 75 -1.41 -20.35 11.38
N ASP A 76 -2.67 -20.81 11.39
CA ASP A 76 -3.83 -19.90 11.42
C ASP A 76 -3.90 -19.09 12.72
N GLU A 77 -3.47 -19.67 13.84
CA GLU A 77 -3.36 -18.99 15.14
C GLU A 77 -2.30 -17.89 15.09
N GLN A 78 -1.14 -18.18 14.47
CA GLN A 78 -0.06 -17.20 14.31
C GLN A 78 -0.47 -16.05 13.40
N LEU A 79 -1.23 -16.31 12.33
CA LEU A 79 -1.79 -15.26 11.47
C LEU A 79 -2.79 -14.37 12.21
N LYS A 80 -3.63 -14.94 13.08
CA LYS A 80 -4.51 -14.15 13.94
C LYS A 80 -3.71 -13.29 14.91
N GLY A 81 -2.66 -13.85 15.53
CA GLY A 81 -1.77 -13.13 16.44
C GLY A 81 -1.08 -11.91 15.80
N LYS A 82 -0.78 -11.95 14.50
CA LYS A 82 -0.25 -10.79 13.76
C LYS A 82 -1.17 -9.57 13.81
N THR A 83 -2.49 -9.78 13.83
CA THR A 83 -3.45 -8.69 13.92
C THR A 83 -3.35 -7.96 15.26
N GLU A 84 -3.16 -8.70 16.35
CA GLU A 84 -2.96 -8.13 17.69
C GLU A 84 -1.62 -7.40 17.80
N GLU A 85 -0.57 -7.97 17.19
CA GLU A 85 0.74 -7.33 17.08
C GLU A 85 0.65 -5.97 16.37
N PHE A 86 -0.09 -5.89 15.27
CA PHE A 86 -0.28 -4.62 14.54
C PHE A 86 -1.02 -3.57 15.37
N ARG A 87 -2.08 -3.96 16.10
CA ARG A 87 -2.77 -3.02 17.00
C ARG A 87 -1.85 -2.52 18.11
N ALA A 88 -1.03 -3.40 18.68
CA ALA A 88 -0.05 -3.01 19.69
C ALA A 88 1.01 -2.05 19.11
N ARG A 89 1.50 -2.32 17.89
CA ARG A 89 2.45 -1.48 17.16
C ARG A 89 1.89 -0.08 16.88
N LEU A 90 0.66 0.00 16.40
CA LEU A 90 -0.03 1.28 16.19
C LEU A 90 -0.24 2.03 17.51
N GLY A 91 -0.55 1.32 18.60
CA GLY A 91 -0.63 1.91 19.95
C GLY A 91 0.70 2.48 20.47
N ARG A 92 1.84 1.99 19.97
CA ARG A 92 3.19 2.53 20.27
C ARG A 92 3.56 3.75 19.43
N GLY A 93 2.71 4.16 18.49
CA GLY A 93 2.94 5.32 17.63
C GLY A 93 3.55 5.01 16.27
N GLU A 94 3.60 3.74 15.85
CA GLU A 94 3.92 3.40 14.46
C GLU A 94 2.84 3.91 13.50
N THR A 95 3.22 4.26 12.27
CA THR A 95 2.27 4.79 11.29
C THR A 95 1.65 3.67 10.47
N LEU A 96 0.43 3.90 9.95
CA LEU A 96 -0.23 2.92 9.09
C LEU A 96 0.56 2.57 7.84
N ALA A 97 1.33 3.52 7.30
CA ALA A 97 2.17 3.29 6.13
C ALA A 97 3.27 2.26 6.43
N ASP A 98 3.80 2.24 7.67
CA ASP A 98 4.84 1.29 8.08
C ASP A 98 4.28 -0.14 8.19
N VAL A 99 3.03 -0.28 8.64
CA VAL A 99 2.38 -1.58 8.81
C VAL A 99 1.65 -2.06 7.55
N GLN A 100 1.41 -1.18 6.56
CA GLN A 100 0.60 -1.45 5.38
C GLN A 100 1.07 -2.68 4.59
N ALA A 101 2.37 -2.78 4.32
CA ALA A 101 2.94 -3.89 3.55
C ALA A 101 2.75 -5.24 4.28
N GLU A 102 3.00 -5.26 5.59
CA GLU A 102 2.81 -6.45 6.43
C GLU A 102 1.32 -6.82 6.53
N ALA A 103 0.44 -5.85 6.81
CA ALA A 103 -1.00 -6.06 6.88
C ALA A 103 -1.58 -6.62 5.57
N PHE A 104 -1.17 -6.07 4.42
CA PHE A 104 -1.62 -6.56 3.11
C PHE A 104 -1.14 -7.97 2.82
N SER A 105 0.09 -8.31 3.22
CA SER A 105 0.62 -9.67 3.09
C SER A 105 -0.14 -10.68 3.96
N VAL A 106 -0.57 -10.29 5.17
CA VAL A 106 -1.42 -11.12 6.05
C VAL A 106 -2.80 -11.34 5.45
N VAL A 107 -3.46 -10.29 4.94
CA VAL A 107 -4.78 -10.41 4.29
C VAL A 107 -4.70 -11.27 3.03
N ARG A 108 -3.62 -11.15 2.24
CA ARG A 108 -3.40 -11.98 1.06
C ARG A 108 -3.29 -13.46 1.43
N GLU A 109 -2.54 -13.78 2.47
CA GLU A 109 -2.40 -15.15 2.96
C GLU A 109 -3.71 -15.67 3.56
N ALA A 110 -4.45 -14.83 4.28
CA ALA A 110 -5.77 -15.19 4.80
C ALA A 110 -6.76 -15.52 3.67
N ALA A 111 -6.83 -14.69 2.62
CA ALA A 111 -7.68 -14.94 1.46
C ALA A 111 -7.27 -16.20 0.69
N ARG A 112 -5.97 -16.50 0.62
CA ARG A 112 -5.48 -17.75 0.03
C ARG A 112 -6.00 -18.97 0.79
N ARG A 113 -6.07 -18.90 2.13
CA ARG A 113 -6.56 -20.00 2.97
C ARG A 113 -8.08 -20.13 2.99
N THR A 114 -8.81 -19.01 3.06
CA THR A 114 -10.27 -19.03 3.21
C THR A 114 -10.99 -19.13 1.87
N LEU A 115 -10.57 -18.37 0.88
CA LEU A 115 -11.23 -18.26 -0.42
C LEU A 115 -10.53 -19.07 -1.52
N GLY A 116 -9.32 -19.58 -1.26
CA GLY A 116 -8.49 -20.24 -2.27
C GLY A 116 -7.98 -19.27 -3.36
N MET A 117 -8.12 -17.96 -3.15
CA MET A 117 -7.76 -16.93 -4.11
C MET A 117 -6.52 -16.18 -3.63
N ARG A 118 -5.52 -16.07 -4.51
CA ARG A 118 -4.36 -15.21 -4.26
C ARG A 118 -4.64 -13.84 -4.86
N HIS A 119 -4.55 -12.77 -4.06
CA HIS A 119 -4.67 -11.41 -4.59
C HIS A 119 -3.62 -11.16 -5.67
N PHE A 120 -4.02 -10.53 -6.76
CA PHE A 120 -3.10 -10.08 -7.81
C PHE A 120 -2.42 -8.77 -7.43
N ASP A 121 -1.29 -8.48 -8.06
CA ASP A 121 -0.53 -7.27 -7.77
C ASP A 121 -1.34 -5.99 -8.05
N VAL A 122 -2.16 -6.01 -9.12
CA VAL A 122 -3.11 -4.92 -9.43
C VAL A 122 -4.16 -4.71 -8.34
N GLN A 123 -4.55 -5.78 -7.63
CA GLN A 123 -5.51 -5.71 -6.53
C GLN A 123 -4.87 -5.10 -5.29
N ILE A 124 -3.61 -5.41 -5.01
CA ILE A 124 -2.83 -4.79 -3.93
C ILE A 124 -2.69 -3.28 -4.18
N ILE A 125 -2.36 -2.88 -5.42
CA ILE A 125 -2.29 -1.47 -5.82
C ILE A 125 -3.66 -0.80 -5.64
N GLY A 126 -4.74 -1.43 -6.10
CA GLY A 126 -6.09 -0.92 -5.90
C GLY A 126 -6.44 -0.72 -4.43
N GLY A 127 -6.01 -1.62 -3.55
CA GLY A 127 -6.24 -1.53 -2.10
C GLY A 127 -5.49 -0.35 -1.47
N ALA A 128 -4.24 -0.12 -1.89
CA ALA A 128 -3.45 1.03 -1.46
C ALA A 128 -4.08 2.36 -1.92
N VAL A 129 -4.49 2.44 -3.18
CA VAL A 129 -5.17 3.62 -3.76
C VAL A 129 -6.44 3.96 -2.99
N LEU A 130 -7.23 2.95 -2.62
CA LEU A 130 -8.46 3.14 -1.82
C LEU A 130 -8.14 3.60 -0.40
N HIS A 131 -7.09 3.07 0.23
CA HIS A 131 -6.64 3.52 1.55
C HIS A 131 -6.19 5.00 1.53
N ASP A 132 -5.52 5.43 0.46
CA ASP A 132 -5.07 6.81 0.28
C ASP A 132 -6.23 7.78 -0.04
N GLY A 133 -7.48 7.30 -0.10
CA GLY A 133 -8.66 8.09 -0.39
C GLY A 133 -8.78 8.50 -1.87
N CYS A 134 -8.05 7.82 -2.75
CA CYS A 134 -8.09 8.02 -4.20
C CYS A 134 -9.08 7.06 -4.87
N ILE A 135 -9.47 7.38 -6.11
CA ILE A 135 -10.37 6.52 -6.89
C ILE A 135 -9.52 5.50 -7.66
N ALA A 136 -9.67 4.23 -7.34
CA ALA A 136 -9.05 3.13 -8.07
C ALA A 136 -9.88 2.78 -9.32
N GLU A 137 -9.41 3.20 -10.50
CA GLU A 137 -9.99 2.78 -11.77
C GLU A 137 -9.46 1.39 -12.16
N MET A 138 -10.33 0.39 -12.09
CA MET A 138 -10.05 -1.00 -12.46
C MET A 138 -11.15 -1.48 -13.41
N LYS A 139 -10.83 -2.42 -14.31
CA LYS A 139 -11.86 -2.99 -15.20
C LYS A 139 -12.82 -3.87 -14.39
N THR A 140 -14.07 -3.95 -14.85
CA THR A 140 -15.06 -4.84 -14.23
C THR A 140 -14.63 -6.30 -14.44
N GLY A 141 -14.66 -7.10 -13.37
CA GLY A 141 -14.15 -8.48 -13.39
C GLY A 141 -12.77 -8.67 -12.76
N GLU A 142 -12.03 -7.59 -12.47
CA GLU A 142 -10.70 -7.67 -11.83
C GLU A 142 -10.76 -7.91 -10.31
N GLY A 143 -11.95 -8.12 -9.75
CA GLY A 143 -12.13 -8.46 -8.34
C GLY A 143 -12.13 -7.25 -7.38
N LYS A 144 -12.78 -6.13 -7.75
CA LYS A 144 -12.92 -4.92 -6.89
C LYS A 144 -13.45 -5.23 -5.47
N THR A 145 -14.31 -6.23 -5.33
CA THR A 145 -14.82 -6.70 -4.04
C THR A 145 -13.74 -7.34 -3.17
N LEU A 146 -12.78 -8.03 -3.77
CA LEU A 146 -11.65 -8.62 -3.06
C LEU A 146 -10.60 -7.56 -2.70
N VAL A 147 -10.56 -6.45 -3.44
CA VAL A 147 -9.69 -5.30 -3.15
C VAL A 147 -10.18 -4.51 -1.94
N SER A 148 -11.49 -4.35 -1.77
CA SER A 148 -12.04 -3.58 -0.65
C SER A 148 -11.72 -4.20 0.72
N THR A 149 -11.50 -5.51 0.78
CA THR A 149 -11.13 -6.19 2.03
C THR A 149 -9.75 -5.76 2.56
N LEU A 150 -8.81 -5.42 1.67
CA LEU A 150 -7.48 -4.93 2.05
C LEU A 150 -7.58 -3.55 2.71
N ALA A 151 -8.28 -2.63 2.07
CA ALA A 151 -8.49 -1.27 2.59
C ALA A 151 -9.33 -1.29 3.87
N ALA A 152 -10.38 -2.11 3.91
CA ALA A 152 -11.21 -2.28 5.10
C ALA A 152 -10.40 -2.83 6.28
N TYR A 153 -9.56 -3.85 6.05
CA TYR A 153 -8.74 -4.41 7.12
C TYR A 153 -7.78 -3.39 7.72
N LEU A 154 -7.07 -2.62 6.89
CA LEU A 154 -6.11 -1.62 7.35
C LEU A 154 -6.81 -0.50 8.16
N ASN A 155 -7.97 -0.05 7.70
CA ASN A 155 -8.77 0.94 8.42
C ASN A 155 -9.40 0.36 9.70
N ALA A 156 -9.66 -0.94 9.77
CA ALA A 156 -10.14 -1.59 10.99
C ALA A 156 -9.04 -1.69 12.06
N LEU A 157 -7.75 -1.64 11.68
CA LEU A 157 -6.64 -1.67 12.65
C LEU A 157 -6.52 -0.36 13.45
N THR A 158 -6.98 0.77 12.90
CA THR A 158 -7.01 2.06 13.62
C THR A 158 -8.09 2.17 14.70
N GLY A 159 -9.05 1.24 14.75
CA GLY A 159 -10.15 1.29 15.73
C GLY A 159 -11.25 2.31 15.40
N ASP A 160 -10.98 3.29 14.55
CA ASP A 160 -12.00 4.11 13.89
C ASP A 160 -12.75 3.22 12.88
N GLY A 161 -13.99 2.85 13.21
CA GLY A 161 -14.77 1.86 12.45
C GLY A 161 -14.81 2.13 10.94
N VAL A 162 -14.83 1.06 10.14
CA VAL A 162 -14.92 1.10 8.67
C VAL A 162 -16.36 1.40 8.24
N HIS A 163 -16.88 2.57 8.62
CA HIS A 163 -18.22 3.01 8.24
C HIS A 163 -18.15 3.86 6.97
N GLY A 164 -18.60 3.28 5.86
CA GLY A 164 -19.08 4.05 4.74
C GLY A 164 -20.35 4.79 5.15
N GLY A 165 -20.23 6.05 5.56
CA GLY A 165 -21.37 6.95 5.77
C GLY A 165 -21.53 7.42 7.22
N TYR A 166 -21.55 8.75 7.36
CA TYR A 166 -22.24 9.55 8.38
C TYR A 166 -22.60 8.84 9.69
N GLU A 167 -21.89 9.17 10.76
CA GLU A 167 -22.45 9.08 12.11
C GLU A 167 -23.45 10.21 12.37
N VAL A 168 -24.43 9.85 13.20
CA VAL A 168 -25.68 10.52 13.58
C VAL A 168 -25.43 11.53 14.70
#